data_AF-A0A950E964-F1
#
_entry.id   AF-A0A950E964-F1
#
_cell.length_a   1.000
_cell.length_b   1.000
_cell.length_c   1.000
_cell.angle_alpha   90.00
_cell.angle_beta   90.00
_cell.angle_gamma   90.00
#
_symmetry.space_group_name_H-M   'P 1'
#
loop_
_entity.id
_entity.type
_entity.pdbx_description
1 polymer ?
#
loop_
_entity_poly.entity_id
_entity_poly.type
_entity_poly.pdbx_seq_one_letter_code
_entity_poly.pdbx_strand_id
1 'polypeptide(L)'
;MDFPALEILPLAADYTDSLQLPESETFAQKVVAFFPGSTIGNFEPREAVSFLRRIACLCGRNGGLLIGVDLIKDRRRLEAAYNDRKGVTAAFNLNVLTRANRELGSDFDVSSFRHQAIYDAALGRIEMRLISLRPQVVRLANRDFFFDEDEYITTEYSYKYSLPKFTKLAQSAGFEVLNIWVDRNKLFSVQYLGVRSGTAVNS
;
A
#
# COMPACT_ATOMS: atom_id res chain seq x y z
N MET A 1 -31.60 -3.22 -9.88
CA MET A 1 -30.17 -3.59 -9.91
C MET A 1 -29.74 -3.51 -11.36
N ASP A 2 -28.77 -2.67 -11.67
CA ASP A 2 -28.53 -2.23 -13.06
C ASP A 2 -27.75 -3.22 -13.94
N PHE A 3 -27.36 -4.39 -13.42
CA PHE A 3 -26.68 -5.45 -14.20
C PHE A 3 -27.05 -6.86 -13.70
N PRO A 4 -28.26 -7.37 -13.97
CA PRO A 4 -28.73 -8.66 -13.44
C PRO A 4 -27.99 -9.88 -14.00
N ALA A 5 -27.29 -9.74 -15.12
CA ALA A 5 -26.49 -10.80 -15.74
C ALA A 5 -25.01 -10.77 -15.33
N LEU A 6 -24.60 -9.84 -14.46
CA LEU A 6 -23.22 -9.77 -13.99
C LEU A 6 -23.02 -10.77 -12.84
N GLU A 7 -22.16 -11.75 -13.07
CA GLU A 7 -21.72 -12.67 -12.02
C GLU A 7 -20.81 -11.93 -11.02
N ILE A 8 -21.12 -12.03 -9.72
CA ILE A 8 -20.35 -11.39 -8.65
C ILE A 8 -19.94 -12.48 -7.65
N LEU A 9 -18.65 -12.77 -7.61
CA LEU A 9 -18.06 -13.80 -6.75
C LEU A 9 -17.16 -13.15 -5.68
N PRO A 10 -17.63 -12.98 -4.44
CA PRO A 10 -16.82 -12.37 -3.39
C PRO A 10 -15.74 -13.33 -2.87
N LEU A 11 -14.54 -12.80 -2.63
CA LEU A 11 -13.44 -13.51 -1.99
C LEU A 11 -12.93 -12.71 -0.79
N ALA A 12 -12.98 -13.30 0.40
CA ALA A 12 -12.34 -12.76 1.59
C ALA A 12 -10.94 -13.34 1.71
N ALA A 13 -9.91 -12.53 1.45
CA ALA A 13 -8.52 -12.96 1.48
C ALA A 13 -7.57 -11.80 1.78
N ASP A 14 -6.36 -12.14 2.24
CA ASP A 14 -5.24 -11.22 2.29
C ASP A 14 -4.53 -11.22 0.93
N TYR A 15 -4.55 -10.08 0.23
CA TYR A 15 -3.93 -9.94 -1.09
C TYR A 15 -2.40 -9.89 -1.06
N THR A 16 -1.80 -9.87 0.13
CA THR A 16 -0.35 -10.01 0.29
C THR A 16 0.11 -11.47 0.10
N ASP A 17 -0.80 -12.44 0.25
CA ASP A 17 -0.58 -13.86 0.04
C ASP A 17 -1.06 -14.35 -1.34
N SER A 18 -0.98 -15.66 -1.58
CA SER A 18 -1.53 -16.28 -2.78
C SER A 18 -3.06 -16.20 -2.79
N LEU A 19 -3.62 -15.71 -3.89
CA LEU A 19 -5.06 -15.64 -4.10
C LEU A 19 -5.50 -16.76 -5.05
N GLN A 20 -6.49 -17.54 -4.61
CA GLN A 20 -7.23 -18.46 -5.48
C GLN A 20 -8.56 -17.79 -5.81
N LEU A 21 -8.75 -17.45 -7.09
CA LEU A 21 -10.03 -16.88 -7.52
C LEU A 21 -11.12 -17.96 -7.47
N PRO A 22 -12.34 -17.61 -7.05
CA PRO A 22 -13.48 -18.50 -7.19
C PRO A 22 -13.70 -18.85 -8.66
N GLU A 23 -14.17 -20.07 -8.91
CA GLU A 23 -14.51 -20.51 -10.27
C GLU A 23 -15.69 -19.69 -10.79
N SER A 24 -15.53 -19.13 -11.99
CA SER A 24 -16.60 -18.44 -12.71
C SER A 24 -17.30 -19.40 -13.65
N GLU A 25 -18.62 -19.31 -13.73
CA GLU A 25 -19.40 -20.05 -14.72
C GLU A 25 -19.18 -19.54 -16.16
N THR A 26 -18.51 -18.39 -16.31
CA THR A 26 -18.25 -17.74 -17.60
C THR A 26 -16.77 -17.76 -17.98
N PHE A 27 -16.50 -18.03 -19.27
CA PHE A 27 -15.13 -17.96 -19.78
C PHE A 27 -14.71 -16.50 -20.03
N ALA A 28 -13.75 -16.00 -19.25
CA ALA A 28 -13.17 -14.68 -19.47
C ALA A 28 -12.09 -14.73 -20.57
N GLN A 29 -12.29 -14.00 -21.67
CA GLN A 29 -11.24 -13.82 -22.68
C GLN A 29 -10.04 -12.99 -22.18
N LYS A 30 -10.27 -12.17 -21.14
CA LYS A 30 -9.27 -11.29 -20.53
C LYS A 30 -9.60 -11.08 -19.06
N VAL A 31 -8.60 -11.26 -18.19
CA VAL A 31 -8.69 -10.93 -16.77
C VAL A 31 -7.97 -9.61 -16.52
N VAL A 32 -8.66 -8.65 -15.91
CA VAL A 32 -8.10 -7.34 -15.55
C VAL A 32 -8.27 -7.12 -14.06
N ALA A 33 -7.15 -7.02 -13.35
CA ALA A 33 -7.15 -6.60 -11.95
C ALA A 33 -7.35 -5.08 -11.85
N PHE A 34 -8.05 -4.63 -10.81
CA PHE A 34 -8.29 -3.22 -10.54
C PHE A 34 -7.78 -2.85 -9.14
N PHE A 35 -6.89 -1.84 -9.07
CA PHE A 35 -6.21 -1.44 -7.83
C PHE A 35 -6.00 0.10 -7.75
N PRO A 36 -7.06 0.88 -7.52
CA PRO A 36 -7.09 2.33 -7.81
C PRO A 36 -6.47 3.28 -6.77
N GLY A 37 -6.22 2.84 -5.53
CA GLY A 37 -5.95 3.74 -4.39
C GLY A 37 -4.49 4.11 -4.12
N SER A 38 -3.54 3.66 -4.95
CA SER A 38 -2.09 3.72 -4.66
C SER A 38 -1.65 3.02 -3.37
N THR A 39 -2.43 2.06 -2.88
CA THR A 39 -2.04 1.13 -1.80
C THR A 39 -0.76 0.36 -2.14
N ILE A 40 -0.36 0.31 -3.42
CA ILE A 40 0.94 -0.21 -3.85
C ILE A 40 2.11 0.53 -3.18
N GLY A 41 1.90 1.79 -2.81
CA GLY A 41 2.87 2.59 -2.08
C GLY A 41 3.10 2.12 -0.64
N ASN A 42 2.28 1.24 -0.09
CA ASN A 42 2.46 0.73 1.26
C ASN A 42 3.48 -0.40 1.36
N PHE A 43 3.88 -0.94 0.22
CA PHE A 43 4.88 -1.98 0.11
C PHE A 43 6.27 -1.40 -0.06
N GLU A 44 7.26 -2.05 0.55
CA GLU A 44 8.64 -1.79 0.16
C GLU A 44 8.88 -2.19 -1.30
N PRO A 45 9.91 -1.64 -1.99
CA PRO A 45 10.08 -1.85 -3.42
C PRO A 45 10.15 -3.32 -3.85
N ARG A 46 10.74 -4.19 -3.01
CA ARG A 46 10.80 -5.64 -3.30
C ARG A 46 9.43 -6.30 -3.15
N GLU A 47 8.68 -5.94 -2.12
CA GLU A 47 7.33 -6.45 -1.86
C GLU A 47 6.35 -5.99 -2.93
N ALA A 48 6.46 -4.73 -3.37
CA ALA A 48 5.66 -4.18 -4.47
C ALA A 48 5.87 -4.97 -5.77
N VAL A 49 7.13 -5.33 -6.09
CA VAL A 49 7.44 -6.18 -7.24
C VAL A 49 6.83 -7.58 -7.07
N SER A 50 6.97 -8.21 -5.91
CA SER A 50 6.39 -9.52 -5.63
C SER A 50 4.86 -9.51 -5.73
N PHE A 51 4.21 -8.48 -5.20
CA PHE A 51 2.77 -8.28 -5.32
C PHE A 51 2.35 -8.15 -6.79
N LEU A 52 3.00 -7.27 -7.56
CA LEU A 52 2.70 -7.12 -8.98
C LEU A 52 2.94 -8.42 -9.77
N ARG A 53 3.98 -9.20 -9.45
CA ARG A 53 4.20 -10.52 -10.09
C ARG A 53 3.04 -11.48 -9.83
N ARG A 54 2.51 -11.51 -8.60
CA ARG A 54 1.33 -12.33 -8.28
C ARG A 54 0.12 -11.90 -9.10
N ILE A 55 -0.12 -10.59 -9.24
CA ILE A 55 -1.19 -10.07 -10.09
C ILE A 55 -0.97 -10.43 -11.56
N ALA A 56 0.26 -10.35 -12.08
CA ALA A 56 0.57 -10.76 -13.44
C ALA A 56 0.27 -12.24 -13.68
N CYS A 57 0.60 -13.11 -12.70
CA CYS A 57 0.27 -14.54 -12.74
C CYS A 57 -1.25 -14.75 -12.72
N LEU A 58 -1.96 -14.06 -11.83
CA LEU A 58 -3.42 -14.12 -11.67
C LEU A 58 -4.16 -13.73 -12.95
N CYS A 59 -3.73 -12.65 -13.60
CA CYS A 59 -4.37 -12.16 -14.82
C CYS A 59 -4.06 -13.02 -16.05
N GLY A 60 -2.99 -13.83 -16.00
CA GLY A 60 -2.57 -14.71 -17.07
C GLY A 60 -2.10 -13.99 -18.33
N ARG A 61 -1.82 -14.77 -19.38
CA ARG A 61 -1.42 -14.25 -20.69
C ARG A 61 -2.57 -13.45 -21.30
N ASN A 62 -2.29 -12.27 -21.85
CA ASN A 62 -3.27 -11.29 -22.35
C ASN A 62 -4.07 -10.54 -21.27
N GLY A 63 -3.83 -10.82 -19.98
CA GLY A 63 -4.42 -10.09 -18.88
C GLY A 63 -3.82 -8.70 -18.67
N GLY A 64 -4.36 -7.97 -17.69
CA GLY A 64 -3.87 -6.64 -17.35
C GLY A 64 -4.17 -6.18 -15.93
N LEU A 65 -3.67 -5.00 -15.60
CA LEU A 65 -3.88 -4.34 -14.32
C LEU A 65 -4.16 -2.86 -14.55
N LEU A 66 -5.29 -2.37 -14.03
CA LEU A 66 -5.58 -0.95 -13.92
C LEU A 66 -5.26 -0.48 -12.51
N ILE A 67 -4.17 0.28 -12.35
CA ILE A 67 -3.60 0.63 -11.05
C ILE A 67 -3.48 2.15 -10.87
N GLY A 68 -3.82 2.62 -9.67
CA GLY A 68 -3.57 3.99 -9.25
C GLY A 68 -2.20 4.12 -8.58
N VAL A 69 -1.49 5.21 -8.86
CA VAL A 69 -0.15 5.48 -8.35
C VAL A 69 -0.04 6.95 -7.96
N ASP A 70 0.28 7.19 -6.69
CA ASP A 70 0.50 8.52 -6.14
C ASP A 70 1.88 9.03 -6.55
N LEU A 71 1.90 10.21 -7.18
CA LEU A 71 3.11 10.74 -7.82
C LEU A 71 3.94 11.56 -6.83
N ILE A 72 5.25 11.60 -7.07
CA ILE A 72 6.15 12.52 -6.37
C ILE A 72 5.69 13.96 -6.66
N LYS A 73 5.60 14.76 -5.60
CA LYS A 73 5.16 16.16 -5.62
C LYS A 73 5.90 16.94 -4.53
N ASP A 74 5.56 18.21 -4.37
CA ASP A 74 6.17 19.07 -3.34
C ASP A 74 6.11 18.43 -1.94
N ARG A 75 7.23 18.52 -1.21
CA ARG A 75 7.40 17.93 0.12
C ARG A 75 6.37 18.42 1.11
N ARG A 76 6.10 19.74 1.15
CA ARG A 76 5.15 20.30 2.11
C ARG A 76 3.75 19.79 1.83
N ARG A 77 3.37 19.65 0.56
CA ARG A 77 2.09 19.04 0.19
C ARG A 77 2.02 17.58 0.61
N LEU A 78 3.08 16.80 0.42
CA LEU A 78 3.13 15.40 0.85
C LEU A 78 2.98 15.29 2.37
N GLU A 79 3.79 16.02 3.13
CA GLU A 79 3.73 15.98 4.60
C GLU A 79 2.38 16.51 5.12
N ALA A 80 1.82 17.56 4.53
CA ALA A 80 0.51 18.10 4.95
C ALA A 80 -0.66 17.16 4.66
N ALA A 81 -0.55 16.27 3.67
CA ALA A 81 -1.60 15.29 3.39
C ALA A 81 -1.69 14.20 4.47
N TYR A 82 -0.60 13.95 5.21
CA TYR A 82 -0.55 12.96 6.28
C TYR A 82 -0.50 13.59 7.68
N ASN A 83 -0.17 14.88 7.80
CA ASN A 83 -0.29 15.66 9.03
C ASN A 83 -1.48 16.61 8.94
N ASP A 84 -2.69 16.09 8.72
CA ASP A 84 -3.87 16.92 8.54
C ASP A 84 -4.20 17.72 9.81
N ARG A 85 -4.60 18.98 9.64
CA ARG A 85 -4.91 19.89 10.77
C ARG A 85 -6.10 19.45 11.61
N LYS A 86 -6.95 18.55 11.08
CA LYS A 86 -8.11 18.03 11.81
C LYS A 86 -7.73 16.87 12.74
N GLY A 87 -6.49 16.39 12.68
CA GLY A 87 -5.98 15.31 13.51
C GLY A 87 -6.52 13.92 13.15
N VAL A 88 -7.16 13.77 11.99
CA VAL A 88 -7.79 12.50 11.59
C VAL A 88 -6.73 11.43 11.35
N THR A 89 -5.65 11.77 10.65
CA THR A 89 -4.53 10.85 10.36
C THR A 89 -3.75 10.51 11.62
N ALA A 90 -3.62 11.46 12.55
CA ALA A 90 -3.00 11.22 13.84
C ALA A 90 -3.82 10.23 14.69
N ALA A 91 -5.14 10.41 14.75
CA ALA A 91 -6.04 9.49 15.44
C ALA A 91 -6.03 8.10 14.81
N PHE A 92 -6.02 8.01 13.48
CA PHE A 92 -5.89 6.75 12.75
C PHE A 92 -4.58 6.03 13.09
N ASN A 93 -3.45 6.75 13.12
CA ASN A 93 -2.15 6.16 13.40
C ASN A 93 -2.06 5.68 14.87
N LEU A 94 -2.43 6.52 15.83
CA LEU A 94 -2.43 6.16 17.26
C LEU A 94 -3.37 4.99 17.60
N ASN A 95 -4.40 4.76 16.78
CA ASN A 95 -5.31 3.65 16.97
C ASN A 95 -4.60 2.27 16.90
N VAL A 96 -3.45 2.16 16.24
CA VAL A 96 -2.67 0.90 16.24
C VAL A 96 -2.24 0.50 17.66
N LEU A 97 -1.87 1.46 18.51
CA LEU A 97 -1.51 1.20 19.90
C LEU A 97 -2.72 0.79 20.74
N THR A 98 -3.86 1.45 20.49
CA THR A 98 -5.14 1.09 21.14
C THR A 98 -5.55 -0.34 20.79
N ARG A 99 -5.39 -0.74 19.52
CA ARG A 99 -5.65 -2.11 19.08
C ARG A 99 -4.66 -3.11 19.66
N ALA A 100 -3.37 -2.78 19.73
CA ALA A 100 -2.36 -3.63 20.35
C ALA A 100 -2.71 -3.91 21.83
N ASN A 101 -3.14 -2.88 22.58
CA ASN A 101 -3.56 -3.07 23.97
C ASN A 101 -4.75 -4.03 24.09
N ARG A 102 -5.75 -3.88 23.20
CA ARG A 102 -6.95 -4.71 23.22
C ARG A 102 -6.71 -6.15 22.74
N GLU A 103 -5.95 -6.32 21.68
CA GLU A 103 -5.85 -7.59 20.93
C GLU A 103 -4.63 -8.42 21.35
N LEU A 104 -3.54 -7.76 21.76
CA LEU A 104 -2.26 -8.41 22.10
C LEU A 104 -1.90 -8.27 23.59
N GLY A 105 -2.73 -7.58 24.37
CA GLY A 105 -2.53 -7.40 25.81
C GLY A 105 -1.34 -6.52 26.15
N SER A 106 -1.01 -5.53 25.31
CA SER A 106 -0.03 -4.50 25.68
C SER A 106 -0.60 -3.41 26.59
N ASP A 107 0.28 -2.59 27.14
CA ASP A 107 -0.05 -1.50 28.06
C ASP A 107 0.42 -0.11 27.58
N PHE A 108 0.43 0.13 26.26
CA PHE A 108 0.76 1.45 25.69
C PHE A 108 -0.09 2.56 26.34
N ASP A 109 0.56 3.55 26.95
CA ASP A 109 -0.05 4.84 27.25
C ASP A 109 -0.09 5.67 25.95
N VAL A 110 -1.20 5.58 25.22
CA VAL A 110 -1.37 6.26 23.93
C VAL A 110 -1.15 7.77 24.02
N SER A 111 -1.41 8.39 25.19
CA SER A 111 -1.20 9.82 25.40
C SER A 111 0.28 10.21 25.46
N SER A 112 1.17 9.24 25.65
CA SER A 112 2.62 9.40 25.66
C SER A 112 3.26 9.21 24.27
N PHE A 113 2.45 9.14 23.21
CA PHE A 113 2.92 9.11 21.83
C PHE A 113 2.29 10.25 21.02
N ARG A 114 3.09 10.86 20.13
CA ARG A 114 2.59 11.79 19.12
C ARG A 114 2.76 11.24 17.71
N HIS A 115 1.80 11.54 16.85
CA HIS A 115 1.92 11.28 15.42
C HIS A 115 2.94 12.23 14.78
N GLN A 116 3.72 11.72 13.83
CA GLN A 116 4.48 12.51 12.87
C GLN A 116 4.52 11.80 11.52
N ALA A 117 4.22 12.51 10.44
CA ALA A 117 4.51 12.04 9.09
C ALA A 117 5.65 12.86 8.47
N ILE A 118 6.70 12.20 7.99
CA ILE A 118 7.81 12.86 7.30
C ILE A 118 7.98 12.32 5.89
N TYR A 119 8.43 13.17 4.96
CA TYR A 119 8.82 12.71 3.63
C TYR A 119 10.32 12.44 3.58
N ASP A 120 10.69 11.18 3.38
CA ASP A 120 12.04 10.77 3.04
C ASP A 120 12.23 10.91 1.52
N ALA A 121 12.98 11.94 1.11
CA ALA A 121 13.24 12.22 -0.29
C ALA A 121 14.23 11.23 -0.93
N ALA A 122 15.12 10.60 -0.16
CA ALA A 122 16.09 9.64 -0.66
C ALA A 122 15.40 8.33 -1.05
N LEU A 123 14.44 7.88 -0.23
CA LEU A 123 13.64 6.69 -0.51
C LEU A 123 12.41 7.00 -1.36
N GLY A 124 11.93 8.25 -1.33
CA GLY A 124 10.74 8.72 -2.03
C GLY A 124 9.45 8.21 -1.38
N ARG A 125 9.36 8.29 -0.05
CA ARG A 125 8.20 7.79 0.72
C ARG A 125 7.82 8.73 1.85
N ILE A 126 6.54 8.75 2.18
CA ILE A 126 6.09 9.21 3.49
C ILE A 126 6.33 8.08 4.50
N GLU A 127 6.81 8.44 5.68
CA GLU A 127 6.87 7.56 6.84
C GLU A 127 5.94 8.10 7.90
N MET A 128 4.95 7.31 8.27
CA MET A 128 4.10 7.60 9.42
C MET A 128 4.75 6.99 10.66
N ARG A 129 4.96 7.83 11.67
CA ARG A 129 5.68 7.49 12.88
C ARG A 129 4.85 7.85 14.12
N LEU A 130 5.05 7.07 15.17
CA LEU A 130 4.60 7.34 16.52
C LEU A 130 5.82 7.62 17.39
N ILE A 131 5.96 8.86 17.80
CA ILE A 131 7.12 9.36 18.56
C ILE A 131 6.79 9.31 20.04
N SER A 132 7.65 8.65 20.82
CA SER A 132 7.59 8.63 22.28
C SER A 132 7.86 10.03 22.84
N LEU A 133 6.99 10.51 23.73
CA LEU A 133 7.10 11.83 24.36
C LEU A 133 7.96 11.85 25.63
N ARG A 134 8.35 10.67 26.13
CA ARG A 134 9.16 10.50 27.35
C ARG A 134 9.80 9.12 27.36
N PRO A 135 10.84 8.89 28.17
CA PRO A 135 11.29 7.55 28.45
C PRO A 135 10.16 6.72 29.05
N GLN A 136 9.85 5.56 28.46
CA GLN A 136 8.78 4.68 28.91
C GLN A 136 9.06 3.23 28.59
N VAL A 137 8.43 2.33 29.35
CA VAL A 137 8.46 0.90 29.11
C VAL A 137 7.06 0.47 28.73
N VAL A 138 6.96 -0.25 27.61
CA VAL A 138 5.72 -0.88 27.17
C VAL A 138 5.91 -2.38 27.25
N ARG A 139 5.01 -3.05 27.96
CA ARG A 139 4.97 -4.51 28.01
C ARG A 139 4.03 -5.02 26.93
N LEU A 140 4.48 -6.02 26.20
CA LEU A 140 3.70 -6.74 25.20
C LEU A 140 3.90 -8.23 25.43
N ALA A 141 2.83 -8.91 25.84
CA ALA A 141 2.90 -10.28 26.35
C ALA A 141 3.95 -10.41 27.48
N ASN A 142 5.02 -11.17 27.25
CA ASN A 142 6.07 -11.45 28.24
C ASN A 142 7.39 -10.70 27.94
N ARG A 143 7.33 -9.60 27.19
CA ARG A 143 8.50 -8.81 26.81
C ARG A 143 8.28 -7.34 27.10
N ASP A 144 9.34 -6.71 27.60
CA ASP A 144 9.41 -5.28 27.83
C ASP A 144 10.13 -4.61 26.66
N PHE A 145 9.54 -3.55 26.15
CA PHE A 145 10.08 -2.69 25.12
C PHE A 145 10.35 -1.32 25.75
N PHE A 146 11.59 -0.89 25.67
CA PHE A 146 12.04 0.39 26.20
C PHE A 146 12.00 1.42 25.07
N PHE A 147 11.46 2.58 25.38
CA PHE A 147 11.47 3.73 24.49
C PHE A 147 12.19 4.88 25.19
N ASP A 148 13.17 5.47 24.53
CA ASP A 148 13.71 6.77 24.91
C ASP A 148 12.74 7.91 24.49
N GLU A 149 12.99 9.13 24.97
CA GLU A 149 12.33 10.31 24.42
C GLU A 149 12.71 10.49 22.95
N ASP A 150 11.74 10.88 22.12
CA ASP A 150 11.87 11.02 20.66
C ASP A 150 12.19 9.73 19.88
N GLU A 151 12.33 8.58 20.55
CA GLU A 151 12.34 7.28 19.89
C GLU A 151 10.98 7.02 19.22
N TYR A 152 10.97 6.30 18.09
CA TYR A 152 9.76 6.15 17.30
C TYR A 152 9.52 4.75 16.76
N ILE A 153 8.24 4.44 16.60
CA ILE A 153 7.74 3.30 15.83
C ILE A 153 7.31 3.82 14.47
N THR A 154 7.83 3.22 13.39
CA THR A 154 7.27 3.43 12.05
C THR A 154 6.08 2.51 11.86
N THR A 155 4.93 3.08 11.53
CA THR A 155 3.66 2.34 11.41
C THR A 155 3.23 2.11 9.97
N GLU A 156 3.62 2.99 9.05
CA GLU A 156 3.27 2.86 7.64
C GLU A 156 4.30 3.56 6.76
N TYR A 157 4.56 2.97 5.59
CA TYR A 157 5.22 3.62 4.48
C TYR A 157 4.19 4.01 3.42
N SER A 158 4.43 5.12 2.73
CA SER A 158 3.69 5.44 1.52
C SER A 158 4.62 5.99 0.45
N TYR A 159 5.14 5.07 -0.37
CA TYR A 159 6.00 5.36 -1.52
C TYR A 159 5.27 6.19 -2.57
N LYS A 160 5.99 7.19 -3.07
CA LYS A 160 5.56 8.07 -4.15
C LYS A 160 6.46 7.79 -5.36
N TYR A 161 5.86 7.70 -6.54
CA TYR A 161 6.59 7.30 -7.73
C TYR A 161 6.67 8.44 -8.75
N SER A 162 7.80 8.52 -9.45
CA SER A 162 7.80 9.15 -10.77
C SER A 162 7.28 8.14 -11.79
N LEU A 163 6.72 8.61 -12.90
CA LEU A 163 6.27 7.72 -13.98
C LEU A 163 7.39 6.75 -14.42
N PRO A 164 8.64 7.20 -14.68
CA PRO A 164 9.71 6.28 -15.07
C PRO A 164 10.09 5.26 -13.98
N LYS A 165 10.05 5.65 -12.69
CA LYS A 165 10.35 4.73 -11.58
C LYS A 165 9.28 3.65 -11.48
N PHE A 166 8.01 4.02 -11.63
CA PHE A 166 6.91 3.04 -11.63
C PHE A 166 6.95 2.12 -12.86
N THR A 167 7.23 2.65 -14.06
CA THR A 167 7.41 1.83 -15.26
C THR A 167 8.47 0.74 -15.07
N LYS A 168 9.62 1.08 -14.48
CA LYS A 168 10.68 0.09 -14.18
C LYS A 168 10.24 -0.97 -13.17
N LEU A 169 9.48 -0.57 -12.16
CA LEU A 169 8.91 -1.48 -11.15
C LEU A 169 7.89 -2.44 -11.79
N ALA A 170 7.00 -1.93 -12.64
CA ALA A 170 6.06 -2.77 -13.40
C ALA A 170 6.79 -3.76 -14.33
N GLN A 171 7.83 -3.29 -15.05
CA GLN A 171 8.63 -4.13 -15.94
C GLN A 171 9.35 -5.26 -15.22
N SER A 172 9.92 -5.02 -14.04
CA SER A 172 10.57 -6.06 -13.24
C SER A 172 9.58 -7.09 -12.68
N ALA A 173 8.29 -6.75 -12.66
CA ALA A 173 7.20 -7.61 -12.26
C ALA A 173 6.51 -8.36 -13.43
N GLY A 174 6.99 -8.20 -14.67
CA GLY A 174 6.42 -8.89 -15.83
C GLY A 174 5.31 -8.10 -16.55
N PHE A 175 5.11 -6.83 -16.21
CA PHE A 175 4.17 -5.95 -16.87
C PHE A 175 4.83 -5.01 -17.89
N GLU A 176 4.05 -4.55 -18.85
CA GLU A 176 4.34 -3.41 -19.71
C GLU A 176 3.29 -2.32 -19.46
N VAL A 177 3.73 -1.06 -19.36
CA VAL A 177 2.80 0.07 -19.22
C VAL A 177 2.26 0.43 -20.60
N LEU A 178 0.97 0.22 -20.83
CA LEU A 178 0.32 0.46 -22.13
C LEU A 178 -0.32 1.85 -22.21
N ASN A 179 -0.89 2.32 -21.10
CA ASN A 179 -1.50 3.65 -21.03
C ASN A 179 -1.24 4.29 -19.66
N ILE A 180 -1.11 5.61 -19.67
CA ILE A 180 -0.95 6.44 -18.47
C ILE A 180 -1.94 7.61 -18.58
N TRP A 181 -2.79 7.75 -17.59
CA TRP A 181 -3.64 8.91 -17.40
C TRP A 181 -3.19 9.63 -16.13
N VAL A 182 -3.03 10.95 -16.23
CA VAL A 182 -2.55 11.79 -15.13
C VAL A 182 -3.57 12.89 -14.91
N ASP A 183 -3.86 13.21 -13.65
CA ASP A 183 -4.74 14.33 -13.34
C ASP A 183 -4.11 15.67 -13.78
N ARG A 184 -4.93 16.72 -13.89
CA ARG A 184 -4.48 18.04 -14.38
C ARG A 184 -3.30 18.61 -13.60
N ASN A 185 -3.20 18.31 -12.30
CA ASN A 185 -2.16 18.81 -11.41
C ASN A 185 -0.94 17.88 -11.31
N LYS A 186 -0.92 16.76 -12.05
CA LYS A 186 0.16 15.77 -12.04
C LYS A 186 0.51 15.22 -10.66
N LEU A 187 -0.52 14.99 -9.85
CA LEU A 187 -0.42 14.50 -8.48
C LEU A 187 -0.65 12.99 -8.39
N PHE A 188 -1.42 12.44 -9.31
CA PHE A 188 -1.83 11.04 -9.32
C PHE A 188 -1.89 10.52 -10.75
N SER A 189 -1.54 9.26 -10.96
CA SER A 189 -1.72 8.59 -12.23
C SER A 189 -2.55 7.33 -12.08
N VAL A 190 -3.41 7.07 -13.07
CA VAL A 190 -3.99 5.75 -13.31
C VAL A 190 -3.23 5.17 -14.50
N GLN A 191 -2.76 3.93 -14.37
CA GLN A 191 -1.97 3.27 -15.41
C GLN A 191 -2.60 1.93 -15.76
N TYR A 192 -2.72 1.65 -17.05
CA TYR A 192 -3.12 0.33 -17.54
C TYR A 192 -1.87 -0.44 -17.97
N LEU A 193 -1.69 -1.60 -17.36
CA LEU A 193 -0.56 -2.49 -17.56
C LEU A 193 -1.01 -3.76 -18.28
N GLY A 194 -0.25 -4.22 -19.27
CA GLY A 194 -0.44 -5.52 -19.92
C GLY A 194 0.61 -6.54 -19.45
N VAL A 195 0.22 -7.79 -19.25
CA VAL A 195 1.17 -8.86 -18.93
C VAL A 195 2.05 -9.15 -20.15
N ARG A 196 3.39 -9.15 -19.97
CA ARG A 196 4.35 -9.36 -21.06
C ARG A 196 4.34 -10.81 -21.54
N SER A 197 4.31 -10.99 -22.86
CA SER A 197 4.55 -12.30 -23.49
C SER A 197 6.01 -12.73 -23.26
N GLY A 198 6.25 -13.71 -22.39
CA GLY A 198 7.58 -14.32 -22.21
C GLY A 198 8.05 -14.50 -20.76
N THR A 199 7.30 -14.05 -19.75
CA THR A 199 7.57 -14.45 -18.36
C THR A 199 7.13 -15.89 -18.17
N ALA A 200 8.09 -16.82 -18.24
CA ALA A 200 7.88 -18.18 -17.77
C ALA A 200 7.44 -18.11 -16.31
N VAL A 201 6.20 -18.52 -16.06
CA VAL A 201 5.68 -18.77 -14.71
C VAL A 201 6.40 -20.04 -14.24
N ASN A 202 7.52 -19.87 -13.54
CA ASN A 202 8.06 -20.99 -12.79
C ASN A 202 7.17 -21.16 -11.56
N SER A 203 6.36 -22.22 -11.63
CA SER A 203 5.62 -22.87 -10.55
C SER A 203 6.48 -23.14 -9.31
#